data_AF-A0A8T1NLI5-F1
#
_entry.id   AF-A0A8T1NLI5-F1
#
_cell.length_a   1.000
_cell.length_b   1.000
_cell.length_c   1.000
_cell.angle_alpha   90.00
_cell.angle_beta   90.00
_cell.angle_gamma   90.00
#
_symmetry.space_group_name_H-M   'P 1'
#
loop_
_entity.id
_entity.type
_entity.pdbx_description
1 polymer ?
#
loop_
_entity_poly.entity_id
_entity_poly.type
_entity_poly.pdbx_seq_one_letter_code
_entity_poly.pdbx_strand_id
1 'polypeptide(L)'
;MLVVASASVATEAFKANDLAISNRPALAFVDETPYGRAGFFNAPYGKYRRFMKKLSMTQLLNTTQIERSRSIRREELVQLLCRLFDSAQRRELVDLGTEFVKFTNNSTCRMAMSAKVSGDNSEAEQIRASVKESMQLGSKIYLGEILGPLKRLTFWLYGKQSIKSSFSRFPAFLVLLP
;
A
#
# COMPACT_ATOMS: atom_id res chain seq x y z
N MET A 1 21.53 11.05 7.97
CA MET A 1 20.98 9.86 7.29
C MET A 1 22.00 8.74 7.42
N LEU A 2 21.63 7.59 7.97
CA LEU A 2 22.50 6.41 8.07
C LEU A 2 22.05 5.39 7.03
N VAL A 3 22.96 4.87 6.21
CA VAL A 3 22.67 3.85 5.20
C VAL A 3 23.32 2.54 5.62
N VAL A 4 22.52 1.50 5.80
CA VAL A 4 23.00 0.16 6.12
C VAL A 4 23.12 -0.63 4.81
N ALA A 5 24.36 -0.83 4.34
CA ALA A 5 24.65 -1.48 3.05
C ALA A 5 25.24 -2.90 3.19
N SER A 6 25.34 -3.44 4.41
CA SER A 6 25.84 -4.79 4.67
C SER A 6 24.77 -5.65 5.33
N ALA A 7 24.67 -6.91 4.89
CA ALA A 7 23.74 -7.88 5.46
C ALA A 7 24.03 -8.19 6.94
N SER A 8 25.31 -8.21 7.35
CA SER A 8 25.68 -8.44 8.76
C SER A 8 25.18 -7.30 9.64
N VAL A 9 25.45 -6.07 9.23
CA VAL A 9 25.02 -4.84 9.93
C VAL A 9 23.49 -4.72 9.92
N ALA A 10 22.81 -5.06 8.81
CA ALA A 10 21.35 -5.08 8.76
C ALA A 10 20.76 -6.11 9.73
N THR A 11 21.39 -7.28 9.85
CA THR A 11 20.94 -8.33 10.78
C THR A 11 21.08 -7.86 12.22
N GLU A 12 22.20 -7.25 12.58
CA GLU A 12 22.42 -6.69 13.91
C GLU A 12 21.43 -5.55 14.23
N ALA A 13 21.22 -4.65 13.27
CA ALA A 13 20.29 -3.54 13.40
C ALA A 13 18.84 -4.02 13.57
N PHE A 14 18.35 -4.92 12.71
CA PHE A 14 16.94 -5.33 12.68
C PHE A 14 16.59 -6.54 13.54
N LYS A 15 17.56 -7.29 14.08
CA LYS A 15 17.29 -8.40 15.01
C LYS A 15 17.73 -8.09 16.45
N ALA A 16 18.94 -7.56 16.63
CA ALA A 16 19.48 -7.31 17.97
C ALA A 16 19.07 -5.93 18.51
N ASN A 17 18.95 -4.93 17.63
CA ASN A 17 18.66 -3.54 18.00
C ASN A 17 17.35 -3.01 17.39
N ASP A 18 16.40 -3.91 17.09
CA ASP A 18 15.18 -3.61 16.33
C ASP A 18 14.36 -2.49 16.98
N LEU A 19 14.27 -2.46 18.31
CA LEU A 19 13.56 -1.44 19.07
C LEU A 19 14.11 -0.04 18.87
N ALA A 20 15.44 0.11 18.80
CA ALA A 20 16.10 1.41 18.66
C ALA A 20 15.82 2.05 17.28
N ILE A 21 15.63 1.21 16.26
CA ILE A 21 15.41 1.66 14.87
C ILE A 21 13.96 1.51 14.38
N SER A 22 13.07 0.96 15.21
CA SER A 22 11.67 0.70 14.83
C SER A 22 10.82 1.96 14.74
N ASN A 23 11.26 3.06 15.36
CA ASN A 23 10.55 4.32 15.31
C ASN A 23 10.75 4.98 13.94
N ARG A 24 9.64 5.25 13.25
CA ARG A 24 9.68 5.97 11.97
C ARG A 24 9.71 7.47 12.26
N PRO A 25 10.50 8.28 11.54
CA PRO A 25 10.40 9.72 11.62
C PRO A 25 8.94 10.13 11.38
N ALA A 26 8.39 10.95 12.27
CA ALA A 26 7.04 11.46 12.08
C ALA A 26 7.04 12.34 10.83
N LEU A 27 6.16 12.02 9.89
CA LEU A 27 5.88 12.90 8.75
C LEU A 27 5.41 14.26 9.31
N ALA A 28 5.93 15.36 8.79
CA ALA A 28 5.64 16.70 9.31
C ALA A 28 4.14 17.05 9.30
N PHE A 29 3.35 16.34 8.49
CA PHE A 29 1.91 16.54 8.32
C PHE A 29 1.13 15.24 8.48
N VAL A 30 1.60 14.38 9.39
CA VAL A 30 0.96 13.08 9.64
C VAL A 30 -0.52 13.24 10.00
N ASP A 31 -0.88 14.34 10.67
CA ASP A 31 -2.23 14.65 11.14
C ASP A 31 -3.19 15.00 9.99
N GLU A 32 -2.66 15.32 8.80
CA GLU A 32 -3.42 15.65 7.60
C GLU A 32 -3.56 14.46 6.63
N THR A 33 -2.88 13.36 6.92
CA THR A 33 -3.08 12.10 6.17
C THR A 33 -4.38 11.43 6.58
N PRO A 34 -5.05 10.67 5.69
CA PRO A 34 -6.19 9.86 6.09
C PRO A 34 -5.79 8.96 7.27
N TYR A 35 -6.62 8.97 8.32
CA TYR A 35 -6.39 8.32 9.63
C TYR A 35 -5.29 8.91 10.53
N GLY A 36 -4.65 10.02 10.15
CA GLY A 36 -3.74 10.76 11.01
C GLY A 36 -2.62 9.90 11.63
N ARG A 37 -2.36 10.11 12.94
CA ARG A 37 -1.48 9.27 13.76
C ARG A 37 -2.06 7.88 14.09
N ALA A 38 -3.33 7.64 13.81
CA ALA A 38 -3.96 6.33 13.93
C ALA A 38 -3.77 5.48 12.66
N GLY A 39 -3.16 6.02 11.60
CA GLY A 39 -2.83 5.26 10.39
C GLY A 39 -1.81 4.15 10.67
N PHE A 40 -2.11 2.92 10.24
CA PHE A 40 -1.24 1.75 10.41
C PHE A 40 0.21 1.98 9.93
N PHE A 41 0.38 2.77 8.86
CA PHE A 41 1.68 3.09 8.25
C PHE A 41 2.44 4.21 8.97
N ASN A 42 1.71 5.12 9.62
CA ASN A 42 2.22 6.39 10.12
C ASN A 42 2.32 6.45 11.66
N ALA A 43 1.68 5.50 12.36
CA ALA A 43 1.69 5.45 13.80
C ALA A 43 3.13 5.31 14.36
N PRO A 44 3.49 6.07 15.41
CA PRO A 44 4.78 5.89 16.09
C PRO A 44 4.88 4.48 16.66
N TYR A 45 6.10 4.01 16.87
CA TYR A 45 6.29 2.69 17.46
C TYR A 45 5.76 2.68 18.92
N GLY A 46 4.84 1.77 19.22
CA GLY A 46 4.17 1.72 20.50
C GLY A 46 3.15 0.59 20.61
N LYS A 47 2.38 0.56 21.70
CA LYS A 47 1.38 -0.49 21.97
C LYS A 47 0.37 -0.65 20.83
N TYR A 48 -0.13 0.46 20.29
CA TYR A 48 -1.08 0.46 19.16
C TYR A 48 -0.49 -0.20 17.90
N ARG A 49 0.66 0.28 17.42
CA ARG A 49 1.30 -0.27 16.21
C ARG A 49 1.67 -1.75 16.37
N ARG A 50 2.13 -2.15 17.56
CA ARG A 50 2.39 -3.58 17.88
C ARG A 50 1.11 -4.41 17.85
N PHE A 51 0.03 -3.91 18.46
CA PHE A 51 -1.27 -4.56 18.46
C PHE A 51 -1.81 -4.74 17.04
N MET A 52 -1.82 -3.67 16.23
CA MET A 52 -2.28 -3.74 14.85
C MET A 52 -1.42 -4.69 14.02
N LYS A 53 -0.08 -4.65 14.15
CA LYS A 53 0.81 -5.60 13.45
C LYS A 53 0.49 -7.04 13.84
N LYS A 54 0.30 -7.30 15.14
CA LYS A 54 -0.08 -8.63 15.63
C LYS A 54 -1.42 -9.07 15.04
N LEU A 55 -2.44 -8.21 15.10
CA LEU A 55 -3.76 -8.48 14.55
C LEU A 55 -3.71 -8.81 13.05
N SER A 56 -3.00 -8.00 12.26
CA SER A 56 -2.84 -8.24 10.82
C SER A 56 -2.15 -9.59 10.55
N MET A 57 -1.07 -9.90 11.28
CA MET A 57 -0.35 -11.17 11.08
C MET A 57 -1.15 -12.39 11.54
N THR A 58 -1.93 -12.28 12.63
CA THR A 58 -2.63 -13.43 13.21
C THR A 58 -4.02 -13.64 12.63
N GLN A 59 -4.70 -12.60 12.13
CA GLN A 59 -6.08 -12.71 11.66
C GLN A 59 -6.20 -12.56 10.14
N LEU A 60 -5.40 -11.70 9.51
CA LEU A 60 -5.50 -11.42 8.07
C LEU A 60 -4.50 -12.23 7.25
N LEU A 61 -3.26 -12.33 7.74
CA LEU A 61 -2.13 -12.92 7.02
C LEU A 61 -1.64 -14.23 7.64
N ASN A 62 -2.50 -14.90 8.41
CA ASN A 62 -2.14 -16.22 8.96
C ASN A 62 -2.13 -17.29 7.85
N THR A 63 -1.45 -18.40 8.11
CA THR A 63 -1.33 -19.51 7.17
C THR A 63 -2.70 -20.02 6.70
N THR A 64 -3.68 -20.10 7.59
CA THR A 64 -5.03 -20.57 7.25
C THR A 64 -5.74 -19.65 6.27
N GLN A 65 -5.64 -18.33 6.43
CA GLN A 65 -6.23 -17.35 5.50
C GLN A 65 -5.50 -17.35 4.16
N ILE A 66 -4.17 -17.49 4.19
CA ILE A 66 -3.36 -17.63 2.97
C ILE A 66 -3.78 -18.89 2.19
N GLU A 67 -4.03 -20.00 2.88
CA GLU A 67 -4.53 -21.22 2.25
C GLU A 67 -5.98 -21.08 1.77
N ARG A 68 -6.85 -20.42 2.52
CA ARG A 68 -8.23 -20.11 2.07
C ARG A 68 -8.24 -19.26 0.81
N SER A 69 -7.29 -18.34 0.66
CA SER A 69 -7.13 -17.53 -0.55
C SER A 69 -6.57 -18.27 -1.75
N ARG A 70 -6.17 -19.55 -1.61
CA ARG A 70 -5.52 -20.32 -2.67
C ARG A 70 -6.40 -20.46 -3.92
N SER A 71 -7.70 -20.69 -3.75
CA SER A 71 -8.64 -20.77 -4.87
C SER A 71 -8.70 -19.45 -5.64
N ILE A 72 -8.86 -18.33 -4.92
CA ILE A 72 -8.89 -16.97 -5.49
C ILE A 72 -7.61 -16.69 -6.27
N ARG A 73 -6.43 -16.94 -5.67
CA ARG A 73 -5.14 -16.73 -6.32
C ARG A 73 -4.99 -17.59 -7.58
N ARG A 74 -5.45 -18.85 -7.54
CA ARG A 74 -5.41 -19.75 -8.69
C ARG A 74 -6.32 -19.25 -9.81
N GLU A 75 -7.53 -18.79 -9.50
CA GLU A 75 -8.45 -18.22 -10.49
C GLU A 75 -7.88 -16.97 -11.17
N GLU A 76 -7.31 -16.04 -10.41
CA GLU A 76 -6.70 -14.83 -10.98
C GLU A 76 -5.46 -15.17 -11.82
N LEU A 77 -4.70 -16.20 -11.43
CA LEU A 77 -3.54 -16.67 -12.19
C LEU A 77 -3.97 -17.30 -13.52
N VAL A 78 -5.02 -18.14 -13.50
CA VAL A 78 -5.57 -18.73 -14.74
C VAL A 78 -6.07 -17.63 -15.67
N GLN A 79 -6.77 -16.62 -15.16
CA GLN A 79 -7.21 -15.47 -15.97
C GLN A 79 -6.04 -14.70 -16.58
N LEU A 80 -4.96 -14.46 -15.82
CA LEU A 80 -3.75 -13.85 -16.34
C LEU A 80 -3.17 -14.67 -17.50
N LEU A 81 -3.03 -15.99 -17.30
CA LEU A 81 -2.50 -16.88 -18.33
C LEU A 81 -3.38 -16.89 -19.59
N CYS A 82 -4.70 -16.96 -19.45
CA CYS A 82 -5.61 -16.89 -20.61
C CYS A 82 -5.40 -15.60 -21.40
N ARG A 83 -5.34 -14.43 -20.73
CA ARG A 83 -5.08 -13.14 -21.41
C ARG A 83 -3.74 -13.15 -22.16
N LEU A 84 -2.70 -13.70 -21.55
CA LEU A 84 -1.37 -13.80 -22.17
C LEU A 84 -1.38 -14.75 -23.36
N PHE A 85 -2.06 -15.90 -23.26
CA PHE A 85 -2.21 -16.84 -24.37
C PHE A 85 -2.98 -16.23 -25.54
N ASP A 86 -4.09 -15.54 -25.27
CA ASP A 86 -4.90 -14.87 -26.30
C ASP A 86 -4.11 -13.77 -27.01
N SER A 87 -3.32 -12.98 -26.28
CA SER A 87 -2.44 -11.98 -26.88
C SER A 87 -1.29 -12.62 -27.65
N ALA A 88 -0.73 -13.74 -27.18
CA ALA A 88 0.30 -14.48 -27.91
C ALA A 88 -0.22 -15.06 -29.24
N GLN A 89 -1.44 -15.61 -29.24
CA GLN A 89 -2.11 -16.08 -30.47
C GLN A 89 -2.32 -14.95 -31.47
N ARG A 90 -2.71 -13.76 -30.98
CA ARG A 90 -2.85 -12.54 -31.79
C ARG A 90 -1.53 -11.85 -32.14
N ARG A 91 -0.39 -12.36 -31.64
CA ARG A 91 0.96 -11.77 -31.79
C ARG A 91 1.02 -10.31 -31.33
N GLU A 92 0.27 -9.98 -30.29
CA GLU A 92 0.22 -8.64 -29.70
C GLU A 92 1.36 -8.45 -28.69
N LEU A 93 1.91 -7.23 -28.66
CA LEU A 93 2.83 -6.81 -27.61
C LEU A 93 2.04 -6.60 -26.31
N VAL A 94 2.52 -7.19 -25.22
CA VAL A 94 1.90 -7.09 -23.90
C VAL A 94 2.86 -6.45 -22.91
N ASP A 95 2.38 -5.43 -22.19
CA ASP A 95 3.07 -4.93 -21.01
C ASP A 95 2.80 -5.85 -19.80
N LEU A 96 3.77 -6.71 -19.51
CA LEU A 96 3.73 -7.63 -18.37
C LEU A 96 3.66 -6.88 -17.03
N GLY A 97 4.26 -5.70 -16.91
CA GLY A 97 4.20 -4.90 -15.68
C GLY A 97 2.77 -4.50 -15.36
N THR A 98 2.05 -4.01 -16.37
CA THR A 98 0.63 -3.67 -16.24
C THR A 98 -0.22 -4.92 -15.91
N GLU A 99 -0.01 -6.05 -16.59
CA GLU A 99 -0.76 -7.27 -16.32
C GLU A 99 -0.50 -7.85 -14.91
N PHE A 100 0.72 -7.78 -14.39
CA PHE A 100 1.02 -8.19 -13.02
C PHE A 100 0.38 -7.26 -11.99
N VAL A 101 0.40 -5.94 -12.21
CA VAL A 101 -0.29 -4.99 -11.32
C VAL A 101 -1.79 -5.29 -11.29
N LYS A 102 -2.41 -5.60 -12.44
CA LYS A 102 -3.82 -6.02 -12.49
C LYS A 102 -4.06 -7.30 -11.69
N PHE A 103 -3.22 -8.32 -11.89
CA PHE A 103 -3.31 -9.59 -11.17
C PHE A 103 -3.20 -9.41 -9.64
N THR A 104 -2.18 -8.69 -9.17
CA THR A 104 -1.97 -8.45 -7.73
C THR A 104 -3.14 -7.66 -7.13
N ASN A 105 -3.59 -6.59 -7.80
CA ASN A 105 -4.71 -5.79 -7.30
C ASN A 105 -6.00 -6.61 -7.21
N ASN A 106 -6.31 -7.41 -8.25
CA ASN A 106 -7.52 -8.24 -8.24
C ASN A 106 -7.45 -9.30 -7.14
N SER A 107 -6.31 -9.97 -7.00
CA SER A 107 -6.10 -10.96 -5.95
C SER A 107 -6.27 -10.33 -4.57
N THR A 108 -5.61 -9.20 -4.29
CA THR A 108 -5.69 -8.53 -2.99
C THR A 108 -7.09 -7.99 -2.70
N CYS A 109 -7.76 -7.38 -3.68
CA CYS A 109 -9.13 -6.87 -3.49
C CYS A 109 -10.12 -8.00 -3.22
N ARG A 110 -10.02 -9.12 -3.95
CA ARG A 110 -10.86 -10.30 -3.70
C ARG A 110 -10.57 -10.93 -2.35
N MET A 111 -9.30 -10.96 -1.93
CA MET A 111 -8.92 -11.47 -0.61
C MET A 111 -9.42 -10.57 0.53
N ALA A 112 -9.41 -9.25 0.35
CA ALA A 112 -9.75 -8.29 1.40
C ALA A 112 -11.23 -7.97 1.48
N MET A 113 -11.93 -7.89 0.34
CA MET A 113 -13.32 -7.41 0.24
C MET A 113 -14.29 -8.48 -0.26
N SER A 114 -13.81 -9.70 -0.56
CA SER A 114 -14.59 -10.75 -1.24
C SER A 114 -15.23 -10.32 -2.58
N ALA A 115 -14.87 -9.15 -3.09
CA ALA A 115 -15.41 -8.55 -4.30
C ALA A 115 -14.44 -8.71 -5.46
N LYS A 116 -14.97 -9.13 -6.62
CA LYS A 116 -14.21 -9.21 -7.86
C LYS A 116 -14.07 -7.79 -8.42
N VAL A 117 -12.88 -7.21 -8.30
CA VAL A 117 -12.50 -5.98 -9.03
C VAL A 117 -12.14 -6.37 -10.46
N SER A 118 -13.06 -7.06 -11.14
CA SER A 118 -12.89 -7.52 -12.51
C SER A 118 -14.13 -7.16 -13.32
N GLY A 119 -13.92 -6.37 -14.36
CA GLY A 119 -14.95 -5.99 -15.30
C GLY A 119 -14.62 -4.61 -15.83
N ASP A 120 -15.13 -4.31 -17.01
CA ASP A 120 -15.08 -3.02 -17.71
C ASP A 120 -15.86 -1.91 -16.95
N ASN A 121 -15.83 -1.96 -15.62
CA ASN A 121 -16.55 -1.12 -14.70
C ASN A 121 -15.61 -0.05 -14.18
N SER A 122 -16.02 1.19 -14.42
CA SER A 122 -15.47 2.45 -13.93
C SER A 122 -14.87 2.38 -12.51
N GLU A 123 -15.45 1.60 -11.59
CA GLU A 123 -14.99 1.48 -10.20
C GLU A 123 -13.62 0.80 -10.02
N ALA A 124 -13.33 -0.26 -10.78
CA ALA A 124 -12.06 -0.98 -10.67
C ALA A 124 -10.88 -0.12 -11.11
N GLU A 125 -11.06 0.61 -12.20
CA GLU A 125 -10.10 1.58 -12.71
C GLU A 125 -10.01 2.81 -11.79
N GLN A 126 -11.11 3.26 -11.20
CA GLN A 126 -11.10 4.31 -10.17
C GLN A 126 -10.30 3.91 -8.92
N ILE A 127 -10.46 2.68 -8.43
CA ILE A 127 -9.68 2.16 -7.29
C ILE A 127 -8.20 2.10 -7.66
N ARG A 128 -7.86 1.55 -8.82
CA ARG A 128 -6.46 1.47 -9.29
C ARG A 128 -5.84 2.85 -9.48
N ALA A 129 -6.56 3.78 -10.09
CA ALA A 129 -6.13 5.16 -10.27
C ALA A 129 -5.90 5.84 -8.91
N SER A 130 -6.81 5.64 -7.96
CA SER A 130 -6.71 6.20 -6.60
C SER A 130 -5.52 5.64 -5.83
N VAL A 131 -5.26 4.33 -5.92
CA VAL A 131 -4.08 3.68 -5.32
C VAL A 131 -2.80 4.23 -5.94
N LYS A 132 -2.75 4.36 -7.28
CA LYS A 132 -1.58 4.89 -8.00
C LYS A 132 -1.30 6.35 -7.63
N GLU A 133 -2.33 7.19 -7.60
CA GLU A 133 -2.23 8.60 -7.21
C GLU A 133 -1.75 8.74 -5.76
N SER A 134 -2.35 7.98 -4.84
CA SER A 134 -1.97 7.98 -3.41
C SER A 134 -0.52 7.55 -3.22
N MET A 135 -0.06 6.52 -3.94
CA MET A 135 1.32 6.02 -3.85
C MET A 135 2.32 7.01 -4.43
N GLN A 136 2.00 7.67 -5.55
CA GLN A 136 2.85 8.71 -6.14
C GLN A 136 2.97 9.94 -5.22
N LEU A 137 1.85 10.41 -4.68
CA LEU A 137 1.80 11.55 -3.78
C LEU A 137 2.50 11.25 -2.46
N GLY A 138 2.23 10.08 -1.87
CA GLY A 138 2.92 9.58 -0.69
C GLY A 138 4.44 9.56 -0.91
N SER A 139 4.90 8.99 -2.02
CA SER A 139 6.33 8.93 -2.36
C SER A 139 6.98 10.32 -2.45
N LYS A 140 6.30 11.30 -3.07
CA LYS A 140 6.77 12.70 -3.14
C LYS A 140 6.86 13.36 -1.77
N ILE A 141 5.88 13.11 -0.90
CA ILE A 141 5.89 13.61 0.48
C ILE A 141 7.06 12.99 1.27
N TYR A 142 7.25 11.67 1.17
CA TYR A 142 8.36 10.97 1.81
C TYR A 142 9.73 11.48 1.33
N LEU A 143 9.90 11.76 0.04
CA LEU A 143 11.13 12.38 -0.47
C LEU A 143 11.33 13.79 0.07
N GLY A 144 10.26 14.59 0.17
CA GLY A 144 10.31 15.94 0.74
C GLY A 144 10.72 15.98 2.21
N GLU A 145 10.34 14.97 2.99
CA GLU A 145 10.77 14.83 4.40
C GLU A 145 12.27 14.56 4.54
N ILE A 146 12.88 13.88 3.57
CA ILE A 146 14.33 13.62 3.56
C ILE A 146 15.13 14.92 3.29
N LEU A 147 14.53 15.88 2.57
CA LEU A 147 15.18 17.13 2.16
C LEU A 147 15.22 18.22 3.25
N GLY A 148 14.87 17.89 4.50
CA GLY A 148 15.03 18.79 5.65
C GLY A 148 14.21 20.09 5.55
N PRO A 149 14.82 21.28 5.44
CA PRO A 149 14.10 22.57 5.41
C PRO A 149 13.11 22.70 4.24
N LEU A 150 13.29 21.94 3.15
CA LEU A 150 12.39 21.94 1.99
C LEU A 150 11.07 21.19 2.23
N LYS A 151 10.92 20.48 3.37
CA LYS A 151 9.69 19.74 3.71
C LYS A 151 8.43 20.61 3.66
N ARG A 152 8.54 21.89 4.04
CA ARG A 152 7.43 22.85 4.05
C ARG A 152 7.02 23.26 2.63
N LEU A 153 7.98 23.31 1.70
CA LEU A 153 7.75 23.63 0.29
C LEU A 153 7.13 22.43 -0.45
N THR A 154 7.68 21.23 -0.24
CA THR A 154 7.13 20.00 -0.84
C THR A 154 5.72 19.70 -0.36
N PHE A 155 5.43 19.98 0.91
CA PHE A 155 4.08 19.88 1.44
C PHE A 155 3.14 20.95 0.87
N TRP A 156 3.58 22.21 0.76
CA TRP A 156 2.76 23.26 0.15
C TRP A 156 2.37 22.93 -1.30
N LEU A 157 3.27 22.29 -2.06
CA LEU A 157 3.06 21.85 -3.43
C LEU A 157 2.20 20.57 -3.55
N TYR A 158 2.52 19.52 -2.77
CA TYR A 158 1.92 18.19 -2.93
C TYR A 158 0.92 17.81 -1.84
N GLY A 159 1.06 18.34 -0.63
CA GLY A 159 0.20 18.04 0.52
C GLY A 159 -1.25 18.46 0.30
N LYS A 160 -1.48 19.67 -0.24
CA LYS A 160 -2.83 20.14 -0.61
C LYS A 160 -3.51 19.24 -1.65
N GLN A 161 -2.74 18.67 -2.58
CA GLN A 161 -3.25 17.74 -3.59
C GLN A 161 -3.61 16.38 -2.98
N SER A 162 -2.77 15.86 -2.06
CA SER A 162 -2.98 14.60 -1.34
C SER A 162 -4.20 14.61 -0.42
N ILE A 163 -4.41 15.71 0.29
CA ILE A 163 -5.58 15.86 1.18
C ILE A 163 -6.85 15.89 0.34
N LYS A 164 -6.86 16.66 -0.75
CA LYS A 164 -8.02 16.80 -1.64
C LYS A 164 -8.37 15.49 -2.37
N SER A 165 -7.39 14.73 -2.84
CA SER A 165 -7.62 13.44 -3.52
C SER A 165 -8.05 12.33 -2.55
N SER A 166 -7.61 12.39 -1.30
CA SER A 166 -7.96 11.41 -0.25
C SER A 166 -9.35 11.66 0.35
N PHE A 167 -9.71 12.91 0.65
CA PHE A 167 -10.99 13.26 1.29
C PHE A 167 -12.20 13.28 0.33
N SER A 168 -12.01 13.55 -0.96
CA SER A 168 -13.13 13.64 -1.90
C SER A 168 -13.70 12.28 -2.34
N ARG A 169 -12.99 11.17 -2.11
CA ARG A 169 -13.30 9.86 -2.70
C ARG A 169 -13.69 8.76 -1.71
N PHE A 170 -13.40 8.93 -0.40
CA PHE A 170 -13.78 7.98 0.65
C PHE A 170 -14.64 8.64 1.76
N PRO A 171 -15.80 9.25 1.44
CA PRO A 171 -16.65 9.86 2.47
C PRO A 171 -17.22 8.82 3.45
N ALA A 172 -17.36 7.55 3.03
CA ALA A 172 -17.92 6.48 3.86
C ALA A 172 -17.00 6.03 5.01
N PHE A 173 -15.68 6.22 4.91
CA PHE A 173 -14.74 5.85 5.98
C PHE A 173 -14.66 6.89 7.11
N LEU A 174 -15.21 8.10 6.90
CA LEU A 174 -15.38 9.12 7.93
C LEU A 174 -16.55 8.81 8.88
N VAL A 175 -17.48 7.95 8.50
CA VAL A 175 -18.69 7.62 9.30
C VAL A 175 -18.39 6.65 10.47
N LEU A 176 -17.17 6.08 10.52
CA LEU A 176 -16.75 5.15 11.58
C LEU A 176 -15.79 5.76 12.62
N LEU A 177 -15.60 7.08 12.61
CA LEU A 177 -14.91 7.78 13.69
C LEU A 177 -15.95 8.51 14.56
N PRO A 178 -15.92 8.33 15.90
CA PRO A 178 -16.71 9.16 16.81
C PRO A 178 -16.22 10.62 16.82
#